data_AF-A0A499VP92-F1
#
_entry.id   AF-A0A499VP92-F1
#
_cell.length_a   1.000
_cell.length_b   1.000
_cell.length_c   1.000
_cell.angle_alpha   90.00
_cell.angle_beta   90.00
_cell.angle_gamma   90.00
#
_symmetry.space_group_name_H-M   'P 1'
#
loop_
_entity.id
_entity.type
_entity.pdbx_description
1 polymer ?
#
loop_
_entity_poly.entity_id
_entity_poly.type
_entity_poly.pdbx_seq_one_letter_code
_entity_poly.pdbx_strand_id
1 'polypeptide(L)'
;MVGGDPTRRHTRPPGLAHRDHGHHPGDPDPGGALPRHEPTPTPATWGRGELATRTTGSAHGLDDGTLLSRLVLRGIALARGVESPADAPARRALWRMASVTPDEVSSTVLTYGLRPTGGTWRERALRERADHHMETHLTLRELRALRLEVPPRTRVHVCENPRVVEAAADTGGGTEPLICTSGSATTVVLTLLDALAAAGCTFAYHGDFDWPGIALANRIRHRYAAEPWRMRAADYEYLATRAQLHGTPQIPLTGTPTDAEWDPELTPTMAALGIALHEEAALDLLLEDLGTSVGTHPSGDSP
;
A
#
# COMPACT_ATOMS: atom_id res chain seq x y z
N MET A 1 50.68 -31.84 -47.39
CA MET A 1 49.77 -30.80 -47.92
C MET A 1 48.50 -30.82 -47.09
N VAL A 2 48.03 -29.60 -46.80
CA VAL A 2 47.07 -29.11 -45.79
C VAL A 2 45.77 -29.90 -45.57
N GLY A 3 45.31 -29.89 -44.31
CA GLY A 3 43.91 -29.95 -43.87
C GLY A 3 43.50 -31.30 -43.28
N GLY A 4 42.95 -31.45 -42.09
CA GLY A 4 42.46 -30.57 -41.03
C GLY A 4 41.65 -31.44 -40.05
N ASP A 5 41.45 -30.97 -38.82
CA ASP A 5 40.49 -31.40 -37.77
C ASP A 5 41.18 -31.74 -36.42
N PRO A 6 40.78 -31.10 -35.29
CA PRO A 6 41.14 -31.62 -33.98
C PRO A 6 39.90 -31.80 -33.09
N THR A 7 39.50 -33.05 -32.84
CA THR A 7 38.87 -33.41 -31.57
C THR A 7 39.33 -34.77 -31.02
N ARG A 8 39.76 -34.72 -29.75
CA ARG A 8 39.69 -35.76 -28.69
C ARG A 8 40.48 -37.08 -28.84
N ARG A 9 41.44 -37.30 -27.93
CA ARG A 9 41.35 -38.06 -26.64
C ARG A 9 42.65 -38.84 -26.32
N HIS A 10 42.97 -38.86 -25.01
CA HIS A 10 43.76 -39.86 -24.25
C HIS A 10 45.26 -39.96 -24.60
N THR A 11 46.23 -40.03 -23.68
CA THR A 11 46.40 -40.93 -22.52
C THR A 11 47.49 -40.39 -21.54
N ARG A 12 47.48 -40.91 -20.30
CA ARG A 12 48.43 -40.69 -19.18
C ARG A 12 49.90 -41.05 -19.49
N PRO A 13 50.83 -40.65 -18.59
CA PRO A 13 51.69 -41.64 -17.92
C PRO A 13 51.75 -41.50 -16.37
N PRO A 14 52.36 -42.47 -15.66
CA PRO A 14 52.10 -42.77 -14.23
C PRO A 14 53.29 -42.44 -13.29
N GLY A 15 53.08 -42.66 -11.98
CA GLY A 15 54.09 -43.32 -11.15
C GLY A 15 54.67 -42.53 -9.97
N LEU A 16 54.37 -43.02 -8.76
CA LEU A 16 54.90 -42.62 -7.46
C LEU A 16 56.42 -42.82 -7.32
N ALA A 17 57.07 -41.98 -6.48
CA ALA A 17 58.15 -42.43 -5.61
C ALA A 17 58.29 -41.51 -4.37
N HIS A 18 58.29 -42.16 -3.21
CA HIS A 18 58.58 -41.66 -1.87
C HIS A 18 59.81 -40.74 -1.80
N ARG A 19 59.73 -39.68 -0.98
CA ARG A 19 60.81 -39.32 -0.06
C ARG A 19 60.24 -38.84 1.28
N ASP A 20 60.78 -39.46 2.31
CA ASP A 20 60.49 -39.25 3.72
C ASP A 20 61.44 -38.20 4.33
N HIS A 21 60.94 -37.55 5.37
CA HIS A 21 61.64 -36.92 6.49
C HIS A 21 62.39 -35.59 6.28
N GLY A 22 61.76 -34.53 6.79
CA GLY A 22 62.41 -33.32 7.29
C GLY A 22 61.58 -32.73 8.43
N HIS A 23 61.98 -33.01 9.67
CA HIS A 23 61.42 -32.45 10.90
C HIS A 23 61.80 -30.95 11.00
N HIS A 24 60.81 -30.07 11.09
CA HIS A 24 60.98 -28.66 11.44
C HIS A 24 60.11 -28.33 12.67
N PRO A 25 60.66 -27.77 13.75
CA PRO A 25 59.90 -27.49 14.96
C PRO A 25 59.30 -26.09 14.88
N GLY A 26 57.99 -25.98 15.13
CA GLY A 26 57.33 -24.70 15.34
C GLY A 26 55.91 -24.67 14.79
N ASP A 27 54.95 -25.16 15.57
CA ASP A 27 53.57 -24.67 15.50
C ASP A 27 52.98 -24.64 16.93
N PRO A 28 52.27 -23.56 17.31
CA PRO A 28 51.70 -23.43 18.64
C PRO A 28 50.41 -24.25 18.81
N ASP A 29 50.20 -24.69 20.04
CA ASP A 29 49.04 -25.39 20.58
C ASP A 29 47.70 -24.72 20.18
N PRO A 30 46.69 -25.44 19.65
CA PRO A 30 45.39 -24.84 19.33
C PRO A 30 44.58 -24.66 20.63
N GLY A 31 44.82 -23.54 21.30
CA GLY A 31 44.07 -23.11 22.47
C GLY A 31 42.59 -22.84 22.17
N GLY A 32 41.72 -23.45 22.97
CA GLY A 32 40.46 -22.88 23.45
C GLY A 32 39.41 -22.52 22.40
N ALA A 33 38.57 -23.49 22.04
CA ALA A 33 37.28 -23.18 21.42
C ALA A 33 36.43 -22.33 22.38
N LEU A 34 36.26 -21.04 22.07
CA LEU A 34 35.24 -20.19 22.70
C LEU A 34 33.86 -20.85 22.51
N PRO A 35 32.99 -20.87 23.54
CA PRO A 35 31.66 -21.43 23.39
C PRO A 35 30.94 -20.69 22.26
N ARG A 36 30.56 -21.45 21.23
CA ARG A 36 29.71 -20.95 20.15
C ARG A 36 28.42 -20.47 20.81
N HIS A 37 28.18 -19.18 20.76
CA HIS A 37 26.87 -18.63 21.12
C HIS A 37 25.88 -19.22 20.12
N GLU A 38 25.14 -20.24 20.52
CA GLU A 38 24.05 -20.75 19.71
C GLU A 38 23.09 -19.58 19.48
N PRO A 39 22.76 -19.23 18.23
CA PRO A 39 21.78 -18.20 17.96
C PRO A 39 20.48 -18.66 18.62
N THR A 40 19.98 -17.88 19.58
CA THR A 40 18.68 -18.10 20.18
C THR A 40 17.69 -18.23 19.03
N PRO A 41 16.95 -19.35 18.89
CA PRO A 41 16.07 -19.55 17.76
C PRO A 41 15.08 -18.39 17.73
N THR A 42 15.14 -17.60 16.66
CA THR A 42 14.16 -16.56 16.40
C THR A 42 12.78 -17.21 16.52
N PRO A 43 11.86 -16.68 17.33
CA PRO A 43 10.56 -17.31 17.51
C PRO A 43 9.94 -17.52 16.13
N ALA A 44 9.61 -18.78 15.82
CA ALA A 44 9.00 -19.13 14.55
C ALA A 44 7.76 -18.25 14.36
N THR A 45 7.74 -17.46 13.29
CA THR A 45 6.57 -16.66 12.92
C THR A 45 5.65 -17.54 12.09
N TRP A 46 4.38 -17.62 12.47
CA TRP A 46 3.41 -18.52 11.84
C TRP A 46 2.44 -17.72 10.96
N GLY A 47 2.15 -18.23 9.77
CA GLY A 47 0.96 -17.76 9.04
C GLY A 47 -0.30 -18.22 9.79
N ARG A 48 -1.35 -17.37 9.90
CA ARG A 48 -2.59 -17.77 10.60
C ARG A 48 -3.21 -19.06 10.04
N GLY A 49 -3.26 -19.20 8.71
CA GLY A 49 -3.79 -20.40 8.05
C GLY A 49 -2.90 -21.63 8.26
N GLU A 50 -1.58 -21.44 8.37
CA GLU A 50 -0.65 -22.51 8.73
C GLU A 50 -0.91 -23.00 10.16
N LEU A 51 -1.02 -22.06 11.12
CA LEU A 51 -1.34 -22.39 12.51
C LEU A 51 -2.71 -23.09 12.61
N ALA A 52 -3.71 -22.61 11.88
CA ALA A 52 -5.04 -23.20 11.83
C ALA A 52 -4.98 -24.64 11.31
N THR A 53 -4.27 -24.88 10.21
CA THR A 53 -4.12 -26.23 9.63
C THR A 53 -3.47 -27.18 10.62
N ARG A 54 -2.40 -26.75 11.29
CA ARG A 54 -1.69 -27.60 12.27
C ARG A 54 -2.51 -27.90 13.52
N THR A 55 -3.39 -26.98 13.93
CA THR A 55 -4.15 -27.11 15.20
C THR A 55 -5.55 -27.70 15.00
N THR A 56 -6.19 -27.47 13.87
CA THR A 56 -7.58 -27.87 13.62
C THR A 56 -7.75 -28.75 12.39
N GLY A 57 -6.69 -29.03 11.63
CA GLY A 57 -6.77 -29.75 10.35
C GLY A 57 -7.40 -28.94 9.20
N SER A 58 -7.66 -27.64 9.41
CA SER A 58 -8.26 -26.76 8.40
C SER A 58 -7.58 -25.39 8.41
N ALA A 59 -7.22 -24.88 7.23
CA ALA A 59 -6.64 -23.54 7.08
C ALA A 59 -7.59 -22.42 7.55
N HIS A 60 -8.89 -22.72 7.69
CA HIS A 60 -9.94 -21.78 8.09
C HIS A 60 -10.34 -21.87 9.56
N GLY A 61 -9.73 -22.78 10.33
CA GLY A 61 -10.12 -23.00 11.74
C GLY A 61 -9.98 -21.77 12.64
N LEU A 62 -9.08 -20.85 12.28
CA LEU A 62 -8.82 -19.60 13.00
C LEU A 62 -9.27 -18.35 12.23
N ASP A 63 -10.14 -18.50 11.23
CA ASP A 63 -10.67 -17.36 10.50
C ASP A 63 -11.49 -16.41 11.38
N ASP A 64 -11.61 -15.16 10.92
CA ASP A 64 -12.38 -14.16 11.62
C ASP A 64 -13.84 -14.62 11.73
N GLY A 65 -14.44 -14.43 12.92
CA GLY A 65 -15.83 -14.84 13.18
C GLY A 65 -16.01 -16.27 13.69
N THR A 66 -14.99 -17.14 13.62
CA THR A 66 -15.06 -18.46 14.27
C THR A 66 -15.02 -18.33 15.79
N LEU A 67 -15.71 -19.24 16.50
CA LEU A 67 -15.67 -19.28 17.97
C LEU A 67 -14.24 -19.47 18.48
N LEU A 68 -13.48 -20.36 17.84
CA LEU A 68 -12.10 -20.64 18.21
C LEU A 68 -11.21 -19.40 18.07
N SER A 69 -11.30 -18.67 16.96
CA SER A 69 -10.57 -17.42 16.75
C SER A 69 -10.89 -16.39 17.84
N ARG A 70 -12.19 -16.22 18.19
CA ARG A 70 -12.61 -15.33 19.29
C ARG A 70 -11.99 -15.74 20.65
N LEU A 71 -12.00 -17.03 20.97
CA LEU A 71 -11.42 -17.54 22.22
C LEU A 71 -9.91 -17.35 22.28
N VAL A 72 -9.20 -17.66 21.20
CA VAL A 72 -7.74 -17.49 21.14
C VAL A 72 -7.37 -16.01 21.27
N LEU A 73 -8.03 -15.12 20.54
CA LEU A 73 -7.79 -13.67 20.63
C LEU A 73 -8.06 -13.13 22.04
N ARG A 74 -9.14 -13.59 22.69
CA ARG A 74 -9.42 -13.23 24.08
C ARG A 74 -8.34 -13.74 25.03
N GLY A 75 -7.85 -14.96 24.81
CA GLY A 75 -6.75 -15.55 25.57
C GLY A 75 -5.44 -14.76 25.41
N ILE A 76 -5.09 -14.36 24.18
CA ILE A 76 -3.93 -13.51 23.90
C ILE A 76 -4.08 -12.16 24.61
N ALA A 77 -5.25 -11.52 24.51
CA ALA A 77 -5.50 -10.24 25.17
C ALA A 77 -5.31 -10.33 26.69
N LEU A 78 -5.87 -11.37 27.33
CA LEU A 78 -5.69 -11.64 28.75
C LEU A 78 -4.22 -11.89 29.12
N ALA A 79 -3.52 -12.73 28.36
CA ALA A 79 -2.11 -13.05 28.60
C ALA A 79 -1.18 -11.84 28.43
N ARG A 80 -1.60 -10.85 27.64
CA ARG A 80 -0.85 -9.62 27.37
C ARG A 80 -1.33 -8.42 28.18
N GLY A 81 -2.38 -8.56 28.99
CA GLY A 81 -2.94 -7.48 29.79
C GLY A 81 -3.53 -6.33 28.96
N VAL A 82 -4.06 -6.63 27.76
CA VAL A 82 -4.67 -5.63 26.86
C VAL A 82 -6.17 -5.88 26.69
N GLU A 83 -6.89 -4.87 26.21
CA GLU A 83 -8.32 -4.99 25.96
C GLU A 83 -8.65 -5.99 24.84
N SER A 84 -9.90 -6.48 24.86
CA SER A 84 -10.42 -7.34 23.80
C SER A 84 -10.46 -6.56 22.48
N PRO A 85 -10.18 -7.19 21.33
CA PRO A 85 -10.16 -6.46 20.06
C PRO A 85 -11.58 -6.06 19.66
N ALA A 86 -11.81 -4.76 19.44
CA ALA A 86 -13.10 -4.23 19.01
C ALA A 86 -13.31 -4.34 17.48
N ASP A 87 -12.23 -4.29 16.70
CA ASP A 87 -12.27 -4.23 15.24
C ASP A 87 -11.23 -5.13 14.57
N ALA A 88 -11.25 -5.19 13.24
CA ALA A 88 -10.33 -6.03 12.47
C ALA A 88 -8.85 -5.62 12.64
N PRO A 89 -8.48 -4.33 12.64
CA PRO A 89 -7.13 -3.89 12.98
C PRO A 89 -6.64 -4.41 14.33
N ALA A 90 -7.45 -4.29 15.39
CA ALA A 90 -7.11 -4.75 16.73
C ALA A 90 -6.93 -6.28 16.77
N ARG A 91 -7.78 -7.04 16.07
CA ARG A 91 -7.62 -8.50 15.95
C ARG A 91 -6.28 -8.87 15.32
N ARG A 92 -5.90 -8.22 14.22
CA ARG A 92 -4.60 -8.44 13.57
C ARG A 92 -3.42 -8.06 14.45
N ALA A 93 -3.56 -7.01 15.26
CA ALA A 93 -2.52 -6.61 16.22
C ALA A 93 -2.30 -7.68 17.29
N LEU A 94 -3.37 -8.25 17.85
CA LEU A 94 -3.26 -9.33 18.84
C LEU A 94 -2.62 -10.60 18.26
N TRP A 95 -3.00 -11.03 17.04
CA TRP A 95 -2.34 -12.16 16.39
C TRP A 95 -0.83 -11.96 16.29
N ARG A 96 -0.40 -10.75 15.90
CA ARG A 96 1.03 -10.40 15.82
C ARG A 96 1.74 -10.44 17.17
N MET A 97 1.07 -10.04 18.25
CA MET A 97 1.63 -10.16 19.62
C MET A 97 1.87 -11.62 20.04
N ALA A 98 1.25 -12.59 19.34
CA ALA A 98 1.48 -14.02 19.50
C ALA A 98 2.39 -14.61 18.39
N SER A 99 3.11 -13.77 17.65
CA SER A 99 3.96 -14.18 16.50
C SER A 99 3.19 -14.91 15.39
N VAL A 100 1.88 -14.64 15.29
CA VAL A 100 1.02 -15.10 14.21
C VAL A 100 0.77 -13.94 13.27
N THR A 101 1.23 -14.08 12.03
CA THR A 101 1.09 -13.06 11.00
C THR A 101 -0.15 -13.36 10.16
N PRO A 102 -1.18 -12.50 10.19
CA PRO A 102 -2.26 -12.53 9.20
C PRO A 102 -1.71 -12.31 7.79
N ASP A 103 -2.53 -12.46 6.75
CA ASP A 103 -2.11 -12.08 5.40
C ASP A 103 -1.77 -10.58 5.30
N GLU A 104 -0.57 -10.26 4.80
CA GLU A 104 -0.04 -8.90 4.70
C GLU A 104 0.38 -8.51 3.27
N VAL A 105 0.16 -9.40 2.31
CA VAL A 105 0.63 -9.23 0.92
C VAL A 105 -0.50 -9.18 -0.09
N SER A 106 -1.69 -9.72 0.22
CA SER A 106 -2.81 -9.67 -0.75
C SER A 106 -3.50 -8.31 -0.82
N SER A 107 -3.50 -7.55 0.27
CA SER A 107 -4.07 -6.20 0.29
C SER A 107 -2.99 -5.17 -0.04
N THR A 108 -3.28 -4.31 -1.02
CA THR A 108 -2.39 -3.23 -1.47
C THR A 108 -3.07 -1.87 -1.39
N VAL A 109 -2.27 -0.81 -1.30
CA VAL A 109 -2.71 0.57 -1.54
C VAL A 109 -2.02 1.08 -2.81
N LEU A 110 -2.80 1.67 -3.71
CA LEU A 110 -2.29 2.28 -4.93
C LEU A 110 -1.84 3.71 -4.63
N THR A 111 -0.64 4.05 -5.09
CA THR A 111 0.01 5.34 -4.81
C THR A 111 0.68 5.89 -6.05
N TYR A 112 0.82 7.20 -6.15
CA TYR A 112 1.55 7.91 -7.20
C TYR A 112 2.31 9.08 -6.59
N GLY A 113 3.48 9.41 -7.14
CA GLY A 113 4.24 10.59 -6.72
C GLY A 113 4.82 10.53 -5.29
N LEU A 114 4.81 9.38 -4.59
CA LEU A 114 5.41 9.28 -3.26
C LEU A 114 6.95 9.37 -3.33
N ARG A 115 7.52 10.34 -2.60
CA ARG A 115 8.96 10.61 -2.58
C ARG A 115 9.54 10.62 -1.16
N PRO A 116 9.55 9.48 -0.44
CA PRO A 116 10.17 9.43 0.87
C PRO A 116 11.66 9.76 0.80
N THR A 117 12.22 10.46 1.79
CA THR A 117 13.61 10.93 1.86
C THR A 117 14.59 9.85 2.31
N GLY A 118 14.10 8.69 2.77
CA GLY A 118 14.93 7.60 3.26
C GLY A 118 15.99 7.13 2.25
N GLY A 119 17.10 6.65 2.79
CA GLY A 119 18.29 6.30 2.00
C GLY A 119 18.32 4.85 1.50
N THR A 120 17.38 3.98 1.86
CA THR A 120 17.45 2.56 1.47
C THR A 120 16.95 2.34 0.04
N TRP A 121 17.10 1.12 -0.47
CA TRP A 121 16.65 0.78 -1.82
C TRP A 121 15.13 0.92 -1.99
N ARG A 122 14.35 0.77 -0.91
CA ARG A 122 12.88 0.84 -0.96
C ARG A 122 12.40 2.26 -1.23
N GLU A 123 12.93 3.23 -0.49
CA GLU A 123 12.59 4.64 -0.69
C GLU A 123 13.14 5.16 -2.01
N ARG A 124 14.35 4.71 -2.41
CA ARG A 124 14.88 5.00 -3.76
C ARG A 124 13.98 4.47 -4.86
N ALA A 125 13.46 3.24 -4.74
CA ALA A 125 12.58 2.65 -5.74
C ALA A 125 11.27 3.45 -5.90
N LEU A 126 10.72 3.99 -4.80
CA LEU A 126 9.56 4.88 -4.87
C LEU A 126 9.87 6.19 -5.60
N ARG A 127 11.02 6.82 -5.30
CA ARG A 127 11.46 8.02 -6.02
C ARG A 127 11.71 7.77 -7.50
N GLU A 128 12.36 6.67 -7.84
CA GLU A 128 12.61 6.25 -9.23
C GLU A 128 11.27 6.06 -9.97
N ARG A 129 10.31 5.35 -9.36
CA ARG A 129 8.98 5.18 -9.97
C ARG A 129 8.26 6.52 -10.14
N ALA A 130 8.36 7.43 -9.17
CA ALA A 130 7.82 8.78 -9.31
C ALA A 130 8.52 9.59 -10.42
N ASP A 131 9.83 9.42 -10.63
CA ASP A 131 10.59 10.08 -11.71
C ASP A 131 10.17 9.57 -13.10
N HIS A 132 9.65 8.35 -13.20
CA HIS A 132 9.13 7.76 -14.44
C HIS A 132 7.60 7.76 -14.52
N HIS A 133 6.92 8.51 -13.65
CA HIS A 133 5.45 8.61 -13.61
C HIS A 133 4.72 7.27 -13.47
N MET A 134 5.30 6.32 -12.71
CA MET A 134 4.73 4.99 -12.50
C MET A 134 3.99 4.88 -11.16
N GLU A 135 2.74 4.47 -11.22
CA GLU A 135 1.90 4.16 -10.07
C GLU A 135 2.35 2.89 -9.33
N THR A 136 2.39 2.92 -8.01
CA THR A 136 2.96 1.87 -7.16
C THR A 136 1.92 1.29 -6.22
N HIS A 137 1.72 -0.03 -6.29
CA HIS A 137 1.02 -0.79 -5.26
C HIS A 137 1.95 -1.11 -4.10
N LEU A 138 1.56 -0.74 -2.89
CA LEU A 138 2.28 -1.06 -1.66
C LEU A 138 1.48 -2.05 -0.82
N THR A 139 2.11 -3.16 -0.45
CA THR A 139 1.54 -4.12 0.50
C THR A 139 1.70 -3.66 1.95
N LEU A 140 0.89 -4.21 2.86
CA LEU A 140 1.07 -3.95 4.30
C LEU A 140 2.46 -4.37 4.80
N ARG A 141 3.02 -5.44 4.25
CA ARG A 141 4.38 -5.90 4.56
C ARG A 141 5.44 -4.86 4.16
N GLU A 142 5.29 -4.24 3.00
CA GLU A 142 6.21 -3.20 2.54
C GLU A 142 6.12 -1.93 3.38
N LEU A 143 4.90 -1.47 3.69
CA LEU A 143 4.67 -0.28 4.52
C LEU A 143 5.36 -0.36 5.88
N ARG A 144 5.46 -1.55 6.47
CA ARG A 144 6.15 -1.74 7.76
C ARG A 144 7.68 -1.69 7.66
N ALA A 145 8.23 -1.96 6.49
CA ALA A 145 9.67 -1.92 6.25
C ALA A 145 10.13 -0.57 5.65
N LEU A 146 9.19 0.21 5.11
CA LEU A 146 9.42 1.53 4.54
C LEU A 146 9.62 2.58 5.62
N ARG A 147 10.59 3.48 5.39
CA ARG A 147 10.72 4.72 6.16
C ARG A 147 10.04 5.84 5.38
N LEU A 148 8.76 6.08 5.68
CA LEU A 148 7.94 7.12 5.07
C LEU A 148 8.24 8.51 5.65
N GLU A 149 9.52 8.87 5.71
CA GLU A 149 9.95 10.23 6.01
C GLU A 149 9.75 11.07 4.74
N VAL A 150 8.96 12.12 4.81
CA VAL A 150 8.74 13.09 3.74
C VAL A 150 8.89 14.49 4.31
N PRO A 151 9.13 15.54 3.50
CA PRO A 151 9.15 16.90 3.99
C PRO A 151 7.89 17.21 4.83
N PRO A 152 8.01 17.81 6.03
CA PRO A 152 6.85 18.18 6.81
C PRO A 152 5.92 19.11 6.02
N ARG A 153 4.61 18.98 6.23
CA ARG A 153 3.57 19.73 5.52
C ARG A 153 3.48 19.44 4.02
N THR A 154 4.09 18.34 3.53
CA THR A 154 3.74 17.81 2.21
C THR A 154 2.24 17.57 2.16
N ARG A 155 1.59 18.10 1.12
CA ARG A 155 0.18 17.90 0.86
C ARG A 155 0.02 16.58 0.10
N VAL A 156 -0.76 15.67 0.65
CA VAL A 156 -1.05 14.38 0.04
C VAL A 156 -2.50 14.38 -0.40
N HIS A 157 -2.72 14.19 -1.70
CA HIS A 157 -4.05 14.03 -2.26
C HIS A 157 -4.51 12.59 -2.08
N VAL A 158 -5.79 12.41 -1.78
CA VAL A 158 -6.42 11.11 -1.58
C VAL A 158 -7.66 11.06 -2.45
N CYS A 159 -7.74 10.05 -3.31
CA CYS A 159 -8.89 9.78 -4.18
C CYS A 159 -9.48 8.40 -3.86
N GLU A 160 -10.72 8.14 -4.27
CA GLU A 160 -11.33 6.82 -4.10
C GLU A 160 -11.05 5.91 -5.29
N ASN A 161 -11.05 6.48 -6.48
CA ASN A 161 -11.07 5.79 -7.76
C ASN A 161 -9.66 5.66 -8.35
N PRO A 162 -9.22 4.43 -8.73
CA PRO A 162 -7.95 4.21 -9.41
C PRO A 162 -7.78 5.02 -10.69
N ARG A 163 -8.88 5.38 -11.37
CA ARG A 163 -8.83 6.13 -12.62
C ARG A 163 -8.18 7.51 -12.48
N VAL A 164 -8.29 8.14 -11.30
CA VAL A 164 -7.60 9.41 -11.01
C VAL A 164 -6.08 9.23 -11.00
N VAL A 165 -5.60 8.11 -10.43
CA VAL A 165 -4.17 7.78 -10.40
C VAL A 165 -3.65 7.46 -11.80
N GLU A 166 -4.38 6.66 -12.56
CA GLU A 166 -4.03 6.33 -13.95
C GLU A 166 -3.91 7.60 -14.79
N ALA A 167 -4.90 8.49 -14.73
CA ALA A 167 -4.88 9.72 -15.50
C ALA A 167 -3.75 10.68 -15.06
N ALA A 168 -3.47 10.75 -13.76
CA ALA A 168 -2.32 11.52 -13.27
C ALA A 168 -1.00 10.97 -13.82
N ALA A 169 -0.82 9.64 -13.81
CA ALA A 169 0.32 8.97 -14.41
C ALA A 169 0.44 9.23 -15.92
N ASP A 170 -0.66 9.08 -16.67
CA ASP A 170 -0.73 9.27 -18.12
C ASP A 170 -0.31 10.67 -18.56
N THR A 171 -0.64 11.70 -17.76
CA THR A 171 -0.27 13.09 -18.07
C THR A 171 1.22 13.38 -17.90
N GLY A 172 1.96 12.51 -17.19
CA GLY A 172 3.37 12.76 -16.81
C GLY A 172 3.56 14.05 -16.00
N GLY A 173 2.48 14.62 -15.47
CA GLY A 173 2.47 15.85 -14.70
C GLY A 173 2.31 15.58 -13.21
N GLY A 174 2.56 16.62 -12.41
CA GLY A 174 2.22 16.62 -10.99
C GLY A 174 3.27 15.96 -10.11
N THR A 175 3.82 16.74 -9.18
CA THR A 175 4.77 16.25 -8.17
C THR A 175 4.08 15.92 -6.84
N GLU A 176 2.80 16.23 -6.72
CA GLU A 176 2.04 16.03 -5.48
C GLU A 176 1.72 14.55 -5.30
N PRO A 177 2.03 13.95 -4.13
CA PRO A 177 1.69 12.56 -3.87
C PRO A 177 0.18 12.33 -3.87
N LEU A 178 -0.24 11.25 -4.52
CA LEU A 178 -1.63 10.80 -4.61
C LEU A 178 -1.76 9.38 -4.06
N ILE A 179 -2.79 9.16 -3.24
CA ILE A 179 -3.11 7.86 -2.65
C ILE A 179 -4.54 7.50 -3.03
N CYS A 180 -4.74 6.32 -3.60
CA CYS A 180 -6.07 5.82 -3.93
C CYS A 180 -6.56 4.85 -2.85
N THR A 181 -7.77 5.06 -2.34
CA THR A 181 -8.40 4.16 -1.36
C THR A 181 -9.02 2.92 -2.02
N SER A 182 -9.32 2.97 -3.32
CA SER A 182 -9.96 1.91 -4.11
C SER A 182 -11.27 1.43 -3.46
N GLY A 183 -12.15 2.38 -3.14
CA GLY A 183 -13.35 2.14 -2.35
C GLY A 183 -13.13 2.38 -0.85
N SER A 184 -13.67 1.48 -0.02
CA SER A 184 -13.55 1.59 1.44
C SER A 184 -12.09 1.62 1.88
N ALA A 185 -11.69 2.62 2.67
CA ALA A 185 -10.32 2.76 3.18
C ALA A 185 -9.88 1.52 3.99
N THR A 186 -9.20 0.59 3.30
CA THR A 186 -8.75 -0.67 3.87
C THR A 186 -7.63 -0.44 4.89
N THR A 187 -7.25 -1.50 5.61
CA THR A 187 -6.20 -1.38 6.64
C THR A 187 -4.84 -0.98 6.08
N VAL A 188 -4.50 -1.38 4.85
CA VAL A 188 -3.25 -0.98 4.21
C VAL A 188 -3.27 0.52 3.87
N VAL A 189 -4.41 1.05 3.39
CA VAL A 189 -4.62 2.48 3.16
C VAL A 189 -4.47 3.26 4.46
N LEU A 190 -5.20 2.88 5.52
CA LEU A 190 -5.13 3.56 6.81
C LEU A 190 -3.72 3.48 7.43
N THR A 191 -3.01 2.36 7.26
CA THR A 191 -1.62 2.24 7.74
C THR A 191 -0.69 3.23 7.06
N LEU A 192 -0.84 3.42 5.74
CA LEU A 192 -0.06 4.41 5.00
C LEU A 192 -0.41 5.84 5.44
N LEU A 193 -1.70 6.17 5.55
CA LEU A 193 -2.16 7.50 5.97
C LEU A 193 -1.72 7.82 7.41
N ASP A 194 -1.82 6.87 8.34
CA ASP A 194 -1.32 7.01 9.72
C ASP A 194 0.19 7.32 9.73
N ALA A 195 0.98 6.62 8.91
CA ALA A 195 2.43 6.84 8.83
C ALA A 195 2.78 8.23 8.26
N LEU A 196 2.06 8.69 7.23
CA LEU A 196 2.26 10.02 6.65
C LEU A 196 1.76 11.13 7.58
N ALA A 197 0.67 10.91 8.30
CA ALA A 197 0.18 11.84 9.32
C ALA A 197 1.21 12.00 10.45
N ALA A 198 1.80 10.89 10.90
CA ALA A 198 2.89 10.91 11.88
C ALA A 198 4.15 11.63 11.38
N ALA A 199 4.40 11.62 10.06
CA ALA A 199 5.46 12.40 9.41
C ALA A 199 5.12 13.89 9.23
N GLY A 200 3.90 14.32 9.61
CA GLY A 200 3.46 15.71 9.55
C GLY A 200 2.90 16.13 8.18
N CYS A 201 2.45 15.18 7.36
CA CYS A 201 1.71 15.49 6.13
C CYS A 201 0.33 16.07 6.42
N THR A 202 -0.19 16.83 5.46
CA THR A 202 -1.59 17.27 5.42
C THR A 202 -2.32 16.58 4.27
N PHE A 203 -3.62 16.35 4.41
CA PHE A 203 -4.39 15.57 3.44
C PHE A 203 -5.47 16.41 2.77
N ALA A 204 -5.71 16.14 1.49
CA ALA A 204 -6.84 16.63 0.73
C ALA A 204 -7.57 15.42 0.15
N TYR A 205 -8.88 15.29 0.38
CA TYR A 205 -9.65 14.11 -0.02
C TYR A 205 -10.74 14.46 -1.02
N HIS A 206 -10.81 13.70 -2.11
CA HIS A 206 -11.94 13.64 -3.03
C HIS A 206 -12.49 12.20 -3.07
N GLY A 207 -13.78 12.07 -3.33
CA GLY A 207 -14.45 10.80 -3.54
C GLY A 207 -15.79 11.04 -4.23
N ASP A 208 -16.56 9.97 -4.40
CA ASP A 208 -17.85 10.04 -5.10
C ASP A 208 -18.86 10.95 -4.37
N PHE A 209 -19.69 11.64 -5.14
CA PHE A 209 -20.88 12.32 -4.64
C PHE A 209 -22.05 11.33 -4.56
N ASP A 210 -21.94 10.39 -3.63
CA ASP A 210 -23.00 9.51 -3.19
C ASP A 210 -22.95 9.33 -1.65
N TRP A 211 -23.97 8.71 -1.04
CA TRP A 211 -24.00 8.63 0.43
C TRP A 211 -22.84 7.81 1.03
N PRO A 212 -22.42 6.66 0.45
CA PRO A 212 -21.19 5.97 0.86
C PRO A 212 -19.92 6.82 0.77
N GLY A 213 -19.75 7.59 -0.31
CA GLY A 213 -18.63 8.50 -0.55
C GLY A 213 -18.60 9.64 0.46
N ILE A 214 -19.75 10.26 0.77
CA ILE A 214 -19.85 11.25 1.85
C ILE A 214 -19.47 10.63 3.21
N ALA A 215 -19.92 9.40 3.50
CA ALA A 215 -19.57 8.71 4.73
C ALA A 215 -18.07 8.37 4.81
N LEU A 216 -17.42 8.05 3.69
CA LEU A 216 -15.98 7.81 3.63
C LEU A 216 -15.21 9.13 3.82
N ALA A 217 -15.64 10.20 3.15
CA ALA A 217 -15.08 11.55 3.33
C ALA A 217 -15.11 11.97 4.80
N ASN A 218 -16.27 11.90 5.46
CA ASN A 218 -16.42 12.21 6.89
C ASN A 218 -15.39 11.43 7.75
N ARG A 219 -15.23 10.13 7.49
CA ARG A 219 -14.29 9.26 8.21
C ARG A 219 -12.83 9.68 8.03
N ILE A 220 -12.41 9.96 6.79
CA ILE A 220 -11.04 10.41 6.47
C ILE A 220 -10.79 11.79 7.08
N ARG A 221 -11.74 12.71 6.96
CA ARG A 221 -11.66 14.04 7.56
C ARG A 221 -11.56 13.99 9.08
N HIS A 222 -12.42 13.21 9.74
CA HIS A 222 -12.39 13.05 11.19
C HIS A 222 -11.06 12.50 11.70
N ARG A 223 -10.47 11.52 11.00
CA ARG A 223 -9.23 10.88 11.45
C ARG A 223 -7.97 11.70 11.15
N TYR A 224 -7.94 12.39 10.01
CA TYR A 224 -6.71 13.02 9.49
C TYR A 224 -6.81 14.54 9.29
N ALA A 225 -7.92 15.15 9.71
CA ALA A 225 -8.23 16.56 9.43
C ALA A 225 -8.11 16.92 7.94
N ALA A 226 -8.48 15.97 7.06
CA ALA A 226 -8.36 16.17 5.62
C ALA A 226 -9.26 17.32 5.13
N GLU A 227 -8.72 18.15 4.23
CA GLU A 227 -9.46 19.19 3.53
C GLU A 227 -10.34 18.55 2.44
N PRO A 228 -11.60 18.98 2.26
CA PRO A 228 -12.40 18.54 1.11
C PRO A 228 -11.78 19.09 -0.17
N TRP A 229 -11.45 18.21 -1.11
CA TRP A 229 -10.85 18.55 -2.40
C TRP A 229 -11.92 18.50 -3.48
N ARG A 230 -12.31 19.65 -4.05
CA ARG A 230 -13.39 19.76 -5.06
C ARG A 230 -14.67 19.02 -4.65
N MET A 231 -15.00 19.09 -3.36
CA MET A 231 -16.05 18.28 -2.75
C MET A 231 -17.10 19.12 -2.02
N ARG A 232 -17.32 20.37 -2.43
CA ARG A 232 -18.33 21.28 -1.84
C ARG A 232 -19.62 21.30 -2.66
N ALA A 233 -20.68 21.91 -2.13
CA ALA A 233 -21.96 22.08 -2.81
C ALA A 233 -21.79 22.71 -4.21
N ALA A 234 -20.99 23.77 -4.30
CA ALA A 234 -20.69 24.43 -5.58
C ALA A 234 -19.98 23.51 -6.59
N ASP A 235 -19.08 22.63 -6.12
CA ASP A 235 -18.41 21.65 -7.00
C ASP A 235 -19.43 20.62 -7.51
N TYR A 236 -20.30 20.12 -6.63
CA TYR A 236 -21.36 19.18 -6.99
C TYR A 236 -22.34 19.78 -8.03
N GLU A 237 -22.83 21.00 -7.81
CA GLU A 237 -23.74 21.68 -8.74
C GLU A 237 -23.10 21.92 -10.12
N TYR A 238 -21.82 22.31 -10.11
CA TYR A 238 -21.06 22.50 -11.33
C TYR A 238 -20.98 21.18 -12.13
N LEU A 239 -20.59 20.09 -11.46
CA LEU A 239 -20.46 18.77 -12.10
C LEU A 239 -21.81 18.21 -12.57
N ALA A 240 -22.86 18.39 -11.78
CA ALA A 240 -24.24 18.02 -12.13
C ALA A 240 -24.72 18.76 -13.40
N THR A 241 -24.49 20.07 -13.44
CA THR A 241 -24.83 20.91 -14.60
C THR A 241 -24.05 20.48 -15.83
N ARG A 242 -22.75 20.23 -15.68
CA ARG A 242 -21.87 19.77 -16.75
C ARG A 242 -22.33 18.42 -17.31
N ALA A 243 -22.62 17.45 -16.45
CA ALA A 243 -23.14 16.14 -16.87
C ALA A 243 -24.44 16.27 -17.68
N GLN A 244 -25.35 17.15 -17.25
CA GLN A 244 -26.59 17.43 -17.98
C GLN A 244 -26.33 18.06 -19.35
N LEU A 245 -25.43 19.04 -19.44
CA LEU A 245 -25.09 19.72 -20.69
C LEU A 245 -24.45 18.78 -21.71
N HIS A 246 -23.64 17.81 -21.26
CA HIS A 246 -23.04 16.81 -22.12
C HIS A 246 -23.95 15.62 -22.44
N GLY A 247 -25.18 15.60 -21.90
CA GLY A 247 -26.11 14.47 -22.08
C GLY A 247 -25.60 13.18 -21.45
N THR A 248 -24.74 13.27 -20.43
CA THR A 248 -24.26 12.11 -19.67
C THR A 248 -25.44 11.48 -18.93
N PRO A 249 -25.65 10.14 -19.04
CA PRO A 249 -26.71 9.46 -18.29
C PRO A 249 -26.59 9.72 -16.78
N GLN A 250 -27.68 10.17 -16.17
CA GLN A 250 -27.73 10.44 -14.74
C GLN A 250 -27.98 9.17 -13.95
N ILE A 251 -27.21 8.98 -12.88
CA ILE A 251 -27.39 7.90 -11.93
C ILE A 251 -28.22 8.45 -10.78
N PRO A 252 -29.38 7.85 -10.43
CA PRO A 252 -30.16 8.30 -9.29
C PRO A 252 -29.36 8.16 -7.99
N LEU A 253 -29.41 9.20 -7.14
CA LEU A 253 -28.90 9.13 -5.79
C LEU A 253 -29.82 8.23 -4.95
N THR A 254 -29.28 7.15 -4.40
CA THR A 254 -30.04 6.16 -3.64
C THR A 254 -29.39 5.84 -2.30
N GLY A 255 -30.17 5.28 -1.38
CA GLY A 255 -29.70 4.92 -0.03
C GLY A 255 -30.05 5.97 1.03
N THR A 256 -29.47 5.80 2.22
CA THR A 256 -29.74 6.67 3.38
C THR A 256 -28.90 7.94 3.29
N PRO A 257 -29.51 9.13 3.34
CA PRO A 257 -28.78 10.39 3.38
C PRO A 257 -27.73 10.43 4.48
N THR A 258 -26.57 10.98 4.14
CA THR A 258 -25.46 11.22 5.06
C THR A 258 -25.09 12.70 5.01
N ASP A 259 -24.97 13.32 6.18
CA ASP A 259 -24.61 14.73 6.28
C ASP A 259 -23.12 14.93 5.93
N ALA A 260 -22.84 15.86 5.02
CA ALA A 260 -21.49 16.28 4.68
C ALA A 260 -20.99 17.27 5.75
N GLU A 261 -20.17 16.79 6.69
CA GLU A 261 -19.80 17.54 7.89
C GLU A 261 -18.90 18.77 7.61
N TRP A 262 -18.40 18.89 6.38
CA TRP A 262 -17.54 19.99 5.95
C TRP A 262 -18.28 21.10 5.21
N ASP A 263 -19.51 20.84 4.75
CA ASP A 263 -20.31 21.77 3.98
C ASP A 263 -21.81 21.51 4.23
N PRO A 264 -22.49 22.37 5.02
CA PRO A 264 -23.90 22.18 5.36
C PRO A 264 -24.83 22.32 4.15
N GLU A 265 -24.37 22.87 3.03
CA GLU A 265 -25.18 23.03 1.82
C GLU A 265 -25.10 21.79 0.91
N LEU A 266 -24.06 20.96 1.03
CA LEU A 266 -23.85 19.86 0.09
C LEU A 266 -24.94 18.78 0.17
N THR A 267 -25.25 18.27 1.37
CA THR A 267 -26.30 17.26 1.56
C THR A 267 -27.68 17.70 1.05
N PRO A 268 -28.21 18.89 1.39
CA PRO A 268 -29.49 19.34 0.84
C PRO A 268 -29.43 19.55 -0.68
N THR A 269 -28.32 20.04 -1.24
CA THR A 269 -28.17 20.17 -2.70
C THR A 269 -28.17 18.80 -3.39
N MET A 270 -27.45 17.81 -2.85
CA MET A 270 -27.46 16.43 -3.34
C MET A 270 -28.86 15.81 -3.28
N ALA A 271 -29.60 16.03 -2.19
CA ALA A 271 -30.96 15.56 -2.05
C ALA A 271 -31.93 16.24 -3.03
N ALA A 272 -31.72 17.53 -3.32
CA ALA A 272 -32.56 18.30 -4.24
C ALA A 272 -32.35 17.91 -5.71
N LEU A 273 -31.10 17.71 -6.14
CA LEU A 273 -30.78 17.27 -7.50
C LEU A 273 -31.01 15.77 -7.69
N GLY A 274 -30.81 14.97 -6.64
CA GLY A 274 -31.15 13.54 -6.62
C GLY A 274 -30.29 12.68 -7.55
N ILE A 275 -29.07 13.13 -7.89
CA ILE A 275 -28.14 12.40 -8.76
C ILE A 275 -26.85 12.05 -8.02
N ALA A 276 -26.34 10.85 -8.24
CA ALA A 276 -25.01 10.44 -7.85
C ALA A 276 -24.02 10.82 -8.96
N LEU A 277 -22.83 11.28 -8.57
CA LEU A 277 -21.72 11.56 -9.49
C LEU A 277 -20.49 10.81 -9.02
N HIS A 278 -19.95 9.94 -9.88
CA HIS A 278 -18.66 9.29 -9.61
C HIS A 278 -17.52 10.29 -9.80
N GLU A 279 -16.39 10.00 -9.15
CA GLU A 279 -15.17 10.81 -9.17
C GLU A 279 -14.65 11.11 -10.59
N GLU A 280 -14.90 10.24 -11.59
CA GLU A 280 -14.52 10.51 -12.98
C GLU A 280 -15.19 11.76 -13.58
N ALA A 281 -16.34 12.18 -13.05
CA ALA A 281 -17.01 13.40 -13.50
C ALA A 281 -16.13 14.64 -13.28
N ALA A 282 -15.29 14.62 -12.23
CA ALA A 282 -14.39 15.69 -11.82
C ALA A 282 -12.95 15.52 -12.35
N LEU A 283 -12.65 14.47 -13.12
CA LEU A 283 -11.29 14.02 -13.41
C LEU A 283 -10.38 15.14 -13.93
N ASP A 284 -10.82 15.93 -14.89
CA ASP A 284 -10.04 17.04 -15.46
C ASP A 284 -9.74 18.16 -14.45
N LEU A 285 -10.68 18.47 -13.55
CA LEU A 285 -10.47 19.46 -12.49
C LEU A 285 -9.48 18.95 -11.43
N LEU A 286 -9.56 17.67 -11.09
CA LEU A 286 -8.64 17.03 -10.16
C LEU A 286 -7.22 17.02 -10.73
N LEU A 287 -7.08 16.69 -12.01
CA LEU A 287 -5.80 16.73 -12.71
C LEU A 287 -5.20 18.15 -12.73
N GLU A 288 -6.01 19.17 -13.01
CA GLU A 288 -5.58 20.57 -12.96
C GLU A 288 -5.01 20.95 -11.58
N ASP A 289 -5.69 20.56 -10.49
CA ASP A 289 -5.24 20.81 -9.11
C ASP A 289 -3.95 20.06 -8.74
N LEU A 290 -3.71 18.89 -9.33
CA LEU A 290 -2.47 18.14 -9.17
C LEU A 290 -1.29 18.78 -9.94
N GLY A 291 -1.51 19.90 -10.62
CA GLY A 291 -0.52 20.54 -11.48
C GLY A 291 -0.32 19.75 -12.77
N THR A 292 -1.31 18.98 -13.20
CA THR A 292 -1.29 18.23 -14.46
C THR A 292 -2.23 18.90 -15.46
N SER A 293 -1.69 19.44 -16.54
CA SER A 293 -2.50 19.96 -17.63
C SER A 293 -2.92 18.81 -18.53
N VAL A 294 -4.22 18.56 -18.67
CA VAL A 294 -4.74 17.64 -19.69
C VAL A 294 -4.38 18.23 -21.06
N GLY A 295 -3.40 17.62 -21.73
CA GLY A 295 -3.00 18.01 -23.07
C GLY A 295 -4.21 17.93 -24.00
N THR A 296 -4.66 19.07 -24.51
CA THR A 296 -5.67 19.12 -25.58
C THR A 296 -5.08 18.37 -26.78
N HIS A 297 -5.71 17.27 -27.19
CA HIS A 297 -5.33 16.59 -28.43
C HIS A 297 -5.30 17.63 -29.56
N PRO A 298 -4.18 17.84 -30.27
CA PRO A 298 -4.21 18.66 -31.46
C PRO A 298 -5.07 17.91 -32.48
N SER A 299 -6.23 18.49 -32.80
CA SER A 299 -7.01 18.13 -33.97
C SER A 299 -6.04 18.10 -35.15
N GLY A 300 -5.74 16.91 -35.64
CA GLY A 300 -4.92 16.72 -36.81
C GLY A 300 -5.69 17.26 -38.01
N ASP A 301 -5.42 18.51 -38.36
CA ASP A 301 -5.77 19.08 -39.63
C ASP A 301 -4.49 19.61 -40.27
N SER A 302 -4.12 18.98 -41.39
CA SER A 302 -3.52 19.58 -42.59
C SER A 302 -2.60 18.57 -43.31
N PRO A 303 -2.39 18.72 -44.63
CA PRO A 303 -3.32 19.12 -45.68
C PRO A 303 -3.48 18.04 -46.78
#